data_AF-A0A1C3J896-F1
#
_entry.id   AF-A0A1C3J896-F1
#
_cell.length_a   1.000
_cell.length_b   1.000
_cell.length_c   1.000
_cell.angle_alpha   90.00
_cell.angle_beta   90.00
_cell.angle_gamma   90.00
#
_symmetry.space_group_name_H-M   'P 1'
#
loop_
_entity.id
_entity.type
_entity.pdbx_description
1 polymer ?
#
loop_
_entity_poly.entity_id
_entity_poly.type
_entity_poly.pdbx_seq_one_letter_code
_entity_poly.pdbx_strand_id
1 'polypeptide(L)'
;MVGKASDGEMVMVNDSFAVKDGGGTTPPPGDYPPYEAGTNYAAGDIVVGSDNGLYECKPWPYTAWCASASYAPADSQYWQDAWTKL
;
A
#
# COMPACT_ATOMS: atom_id res chain seq x y z
N MET A 1 -29.60 25.09 31.41
CA MET A 1 -28.43 25.62 30.70
C MET A 1 -28.64 25.23 29.25
N VAL A 2 -28.96 26.20 28.38
CA VAL A 2 -29.24 25.93 26.97
C VAL A 2 -27.92 26.04 26.20
N GLY A 3 -27.60 25.07 25.36
CA GLY A 3 -26.44 25.08 24.47
C GLY A 3 -26.86 24.50 23.13
N LYS A 4 -27.07 25.38 22.16
CA LYS A 4 -27.53 25.08 20.81
C LYS A 4 -26.42 24.39 20.01
N ALA A 5 -26.81 23.44 19.17
CA ALA A 5 -25.96 22.89 18.11
C ALA A 5 -25.75 23.95 17.03
N SER A 6 -24.49 24.23 16.74
CA SER A 6 -24.04 24.93 15.54
C SER A 6 -22.76 24.23 15.09
N ASP A 7 -22.71 23.93 13.80
CA ASP A 7 -21.53 23.57 13.02
C ASP A 7 -21.00 22.13 13.19
N GLY A 8 -21.41 21.30 12.23
CA GLY A 8 -20.97 19.92 12.04
C GLY A 8 -19.55 19.82 11.50
N GLU A 9 -18.57 20.16 12.34
CA GLU A 9 -17.19 19.69 12.17
C GLU A 9 -17.07 18.36 12.91
N MET A 10 -17.27 17.25 12.19
CA MET A 10 -16.93 15.94 12.73
C MET A 10 -15.41 15.81 12.62
N VAL A 11 -14.71 16.31 13.64
CA VAL A 11 -13.30 16.01 13.89
C VAL A 11 -13.16 14.49 14.03
N MET A 12 -12.76 13.84 12.94
CA MET A 12 -12.45 12.42 12.98
C MET A 12 -11.18 12.25 13.81
N VAL A 13 -11.34 11.44 14.83
CA VAL A 13 -10.51 11.32 16.01
C VAL A 13 -9.05 11.03 15.65
N ASN A 14 -8.15 11.77 16.28
CA ASN A 14 -6.70 11.64 16.15
C ASN A 14 -6.17 10.64 17.19
N ASP A 15 -6.81 9.48 17.31
CA ASP A 15 -6.36 8.42 18.20
C ASP A 15 -5.45 7.46 17.43
N SER A 16 -4.16 7.61 17.69
CA SER A 16 -3.08 6.74 17.24
C SER A 16 -3.20 5.35 17.90
N PHE A 17 -4.23 4.59 17.56
CA PHE A 17 -4.24 3.16 17.80
C PHE A 17 -3.37 2.53 16.72
N ALA A 18 -2.21 2.01 17.12
CA ALA A 18 -1.38 1.16 16.29
C ALA A 18 -2.10 -0.18 16.10
N VAL A 19 -3.13 -0.23 15.25
CA VAL A 19 -3.61 -1.51 14.77
C VAL A 19 -2.59 -1.98 13.74
N LYS A 20 -1.91 -3.08 14.08
CA LYS A 20 -1.34 -3.99 13.11
C LYS A 20 -2.53 -4.59 12.34
N ASP A 21 -3.09 -3.83 11.40
CA ASP A 21 -4.14 -4.31 10.52
C ASP A 21 -3.43 -5.09 9.42
N GLY A 22 -3.26 -6.39 9.66
CA GLY A 22 -3.06 -7.34 8.60
C GLY A 22 -4.31 -7.35 7.72
N GLY A 23 -4.32 -6.52 6.68
CA GLY A 23 -5.40 -6.47 5.70
C GLY A 23 -5.15 -5.34 4.73
N GLY A 24 -4.77 -5.70 3.50
CA GLY A 24 -4.31 -4.78 2.46
C GLY A 24 -5.20 -3.57 2.25
N THR A 25 -4.82 -2.46 2.87
CA THR A 25 -5.27 -1.13 2.48
C THR A 25 -4.35 -0.66 1.37
N THR A 26 -4.84 -0.77 0.13
CA THR A 26 -4.27 -0.10 -1.04
C THR A 26 -3.88 1.33 -0.62
N PRO A 27 -2.60 1.72 -0.69
CA PRO A 27 -2.16 3.02 -0.25
C PRO A 27 -2.89 4.12 -1.02
N PRO A 28 -3.30 5.22 -0.36
CA PRO A 28 -3.85 6.37 -1.07
C PRO A 28 -2.84 6.87 -2.14
N PRO A 29 -3.32 7.32 -3.32
CA PRO A 29 -2.46 7.76 -4.41
C PRO A 29 -1.69 9.01 -4.00
N GLY A 30 -0.48 8.83 -3.46
CA GLY A 30 0.36 9.93 -2.97
C GLY A 30 1.49 9.50 -2.04
N ASP A 31 1.28 8.46 -1.23
CA ASP A 31 2.31 7.92 -0.33
C ASP A 31 2.31 6.39 -0.42
N TYR A 32 3.26 5.85 -1.18
CA TYR A 32 3.40 4.42 -1.38
C TYR A 32 4.32 3.83 -0.30
N PRO A 33 3.91 2.78 0.43
CA PRO A 33 4.75 2.13 1.41
C PRO A 33 5.89 1.39 0.71
N PRO A 34 7.00 1.14 1.42
CA PRO A 34 8.02 0.23 0.93
C PRO A 34 7.42 -1.16 0.68
N TYR A 35 8.00 -1.87 -0.29
CA TYR A 35 7.61 -3.23 -0.57
C TYR A 35 7.83 -4.15 0.64
N GLU A 36 6.84 -4.99 0.94
CA GLU A 36 6.89 -6.01 1.97
C GLU A 36 6.49 -7.37 1.40
N ALA A 37 7.40 -8.33 1.47
CA ALA A 37 7.11 -9.69 1.07
C ALA A 37 6.09 -10.36 2.01
N GLY A 38 5.19 -11.16 1.45
CA GLY A 38 4.08 -11.77 2.17
C GLY A 38 2.84 -10.89 2.28
N THR A 39 2.91 -9.63 1.82
CA THR A 39 1.76 -8.73 1.77
C THR A 39 0.88 -9.03 0.56
N ASN A 40 -0.42 -9.10 0.79
CA ASN A 40 -1.40 -9.28 -0.28
C ASN A 40 -1.56 -7.99 -1.09
N TYR A 41 -0.75 -7.85 -2.12
CA TYR A 41 -0.90 -6.81 -3.14
C TYR A 41 -1.93 -7.20 -4.18
N ALA A 42 -2.79 -6.25 -4.54
CA ALA A 42 -3.73 -6.34 -5.65
C ALA A 42 -3.11 -5.82 -6.95
N ALA A 43 -3.74 -6.16 -8.07
CA ALA A 43 -3.39 -5.59 -9.36
C ALA A 43 -3.53 -4.05 -9.34
N GLY A 44 -2.47 -3.33 -9.71
CA GLY A 44 -2.43 -1.87 -9.67
C GLY A 44 -2.01 -1.28 -8.32
N ASP A 45 -1.70 -2.10 -7.31
CA ASP A 45 -1.06 -1.59 -6.09
C ASP A 45 0.34 -1.09 -6.41
N ILE A 46 0.72 0.06 -5.84
CA ILE A 46 2.04 0.64 -6.05
C ILE A 46 2.82 0.64 -4.73
N VAL A 47 4.08 0.22 -4.82
CA VAL A 47 5.01 0.15 -3.69
C VAL A 47 6.32 0.84 -4.03
N VAL A 48 7.07 1.24 -3.01
CA VAL A 48 8.43 1.77 -3.15
C VAL A 48 9.43 0.63 -3.07
N GLY A 49 10.25 0.48 -4.11
CA GLY A 49 11.37 -0.47 -4.12
C GLY A 49 12.55 0.04 -3.30
N SER A 50 13.52 -0.84 -3.05
CA SER A 50 14.75 -0.50 -2.32
C SER A 50 15.62 0.56 -3.00
N ASP A 51 15.42 0.80 -4.31
CA ASP A 51 16.04 1.89 -5.07
C ASP A 51 15.28 3.22 -4.97
N ASN A 52 14.28 3.31 -4.09
CA ASN A 52 13.36 4.44 -3.99
C ASN A 52 12.50 4.67 -5.25
N GLY A 53 12.44 3.68 -6.15
CA GLY A 53 11.57 3.68 -7.34
C GLY A 53 10.15 3.26 -7.00
N LEU A 54 9.19 3.66 -7.83
CA LEU A 54 7.79 3.24 -7.71
C LEU A 54 7.52 2.02 -8.60
N TYR A 55 6.80 1.06 -8.04
CA TYR A 55 6.53 -0.22 -8.70
C TYR A 55 5.07 -0.59 -8.56
N GLU A 56 4.39 -0.70 -9.69
CA GLU A 56 3.00 -1.11 -9.78
C GLU A 56 2.89 -2.64 -9.95
N CYS A 57 2.11 -3.29 -9.11
CA CYS A 57 1.86 -4.72 -9.17
C CYS A 57 1.06 -5.05 -10.44
N LYS A 58 1.56 -6.00 -11.23
CA LYS A 58 0.92 -6.39 -12.49
C LYS A 58 -0.38 -7.14 -12.23
N PRO A 59 -1.34 -7.04 -13.16
CA PRO A 59 -2.60 -7.76 -13.05
C PRO A 59 -2.41 -9.28 -13.07
N TRP A 60 -3.43 -9.99 -12.59
CA TRP A 60 -3.48 -11.45 -12.63
C TRP A 60 -3.10 -11.97 -14.04
N PRO A 61 -2.24 -13.01 -14.15
CA PRO A 61 -1.83 -13.99 -13.13
C PRO A 61 -0.60 -13.63 -12.28
N TYR A 62 0.05 -12.49 -12.54
CA TYR A 62 1.33 -12.12 -11.93
C TYR A 62 1.19 -11.46 -10.56
N THR A 63 -0.01 -10.99 -10.21
CA THR A 63 -0.31 -10.38 -8.90
C THR A 63 0.05 -11.29 -7.70
N ALA A 64 -0.04 -12.61 -7.85
CA ALA A 64 0.37 -13.56 -6.83
C ALA A 64 1.90 -13.52 -6.55
N TRP A 65 2.68 -13.05 -7.51
CA TRP A 65 4.13 -12.90 -7.37
C TRP A 65 4.49 -11.57 -6.72
N CYS A 66 3.62 -10.55 -6.76
CA CYS A 66 3.83 -9.32 -6.01
C CYS A 66 3.98 -9.63 -4.51
N ALA A 67 3.15 -10.51 -3.96
CA ALA A 67 3.27 -10.96 -2.56
C ALA A 67 4.54 -11.81 -2.28
N SER A 68 5.32 -12.17 -3.29
CA SER A 68 6.46 -13.08 -3.15
C SER A 68 7.80 -12.33 -3.08
N ALA A 69 8.58 -12.58 -2.02
CA ALA A 69 9.92 -12.00 -1.84
C ALA A 69 10.85 -12.24 -3.04
N SER A 70 10.68 -13.37 -3.75
CA SER A 70 11.47 -13.72 -4.92
C SER A 70 11.32 -12.72 -6.06
N TYR A 71 10.25 -11.92 -6.05
CA TYR A 71 9.94 -10.91 -7.05
C TYR A 71 9.96 -9.51 -6.45
N ALA A 72 10.62 -9.30 -5.31
CA ALA A 72 10.74 -8.00 -4.66
C ALA A 72 11.28 -6.93 -5.63
N PRO A 73 10.58 -5.78 -5.78
CA PRO A 73 11.01 -4.68 -6.64
C PRO A 73 12.35 -4.11 -6.19
N ALA A 74 13.23 -3.86 -7.15
CA ALA A 74 14.61 -3.40 -6.97
C ALA A 74 15.56 -4.34 -6.20
N ASP A 75 15.05 -5.34 -5.49
CA ASP A 75 15.84 -6.36 -4.76
C ASP A 75 16.08 -7.62 -5.61
N SER A 76 15.10 -8.02 -6.41
CA SER A 76 15.20 -9.20 -7.28
C SER A 76 15.69 -8.85 -8.69
N GLN A 77 16.09 -9.84 -9.46
CA GLN A 77 16.28 -9.69 -10.91
C GLN A 77 14.98 -9.98 -11.68
N TYR A 78 14.04 -10.67 -11.02
CA TYR A 78 12.78 -11.13 -11.61
C TYR A 78 11.61 -10.18 -11.33
N TRP A 79 11.81 -9.07 -10.62
CA TRP A 79 10.70 -8.17 -10.28
C TRP A 79 9.97 -7.65 -11.52
N GLN A 80 10.62 -7.54 -12.67
CA GLN A 80 10.02 -7.07 -13.93
C GLN A 80 8.85 -7.97 -14.41
N ASP A 81 8.83 -9.23 -13.96
CA ASP A 81 7.75 -10.16 -14.28
C ASP A 81 6.49 -9.88 -13.45
N ALA A 82 6.64 -9.47 -12.19
CA ALA A 82 5.53 -9.22 -11.24
C ALA A 82 5.16 -7.74 -11.10
N TRP A 83 6.12 -6.85 -11.34
CA TRP A 83 6.03 -5.41 -11.10
C TRP A 83 6.37 -4.63 -12.36
N THR A 84 5.65 -3.53 -12.57
CA THR A 84 5.93 -2.51 -13.58
C THR A 84 6.57 -1.32 -12.89
N LYS A 85 7.80 -0.98 -13.27
CA LYS A 85 8.44 0.25 -12.76
C LYS A 85 7.76 1.47 -13.38
N LEU A 86 7.30 2.41 -12.53
CA LEU A 86 6.74 3.70 -12.92
C LEU A 86 7.83 4.78 -13.00
#